data_AF-A0A932TBS7-F1
#
_entry.id   AF-A0A932TBS7-F1
#
_cell.length_a   1.000
_cell.length_b   1.000
_cell.length_c   1.000
_cell.angle_alpha   90.00
_cell.angle_beta   90.00
_cell.angle_gamma   90.00
#
_symmetry.space_group_name_H-M   'P 1'
#
loop_
_entity.id
_entity.type
_entity.pdbx_description
1 polymer ?
#
loop_
_entity_poly.entity_id
_entity_poly.type
_entity_poly.pdbx_seq_one_letter_code
_entity_poly.pdbx_strand_id
1 'polypeptide(L)'
;TLETALSHWADACHAQGGTVIIPHFPNPNCEPAVLVTTGRADALEMAACGLYQHREYYRYLNCGYRVPLVGGTDKMTSDVPVGIYRTYAYVPEDEEFNYENWCRAVRAGRTIVSGGPILRFAVNGAGIGDTLPLPAGGGTVEVEATAESIFPIHTLQIVQQGRVVAATEEAKGARRLHLKASLKVDRHTWLAARCGGPNYTAVPHHDGWRRGVFAHTSPIYIAVGGEWWLFDRDTAQYMLTLIEGGLAYIRHTAPQHTPSAVTPHHGEEDHLAYLERPYQEAIAAIHRRMHQLGVEH
;
A
#
# COMPACT_ATOMS: atom_id res chain seq x y z
N THR A 1 -20.50 -7.50 19.82
CA THR A 1 -21.46 -6.86 18.91
C THR A 1 -20.70 -5.97 17.94
N LEU A 2 -21.10 -5.92 16.67
CA LEU A 2 -20.53 -4.97 15.72
C LEU A 2 -21.21 -3.61 15.93
N GLU A 3 -20.50 -2.65 16.52
CA GLU A 3 -21.06 -1.33 16.86
C GLU A 3 -20.71 -0.23 15.87
N THR A 4 -19.60 -0.37 15.14
CA THR A 4 -19.19 0.59 14.11
C THR A 4 -18.27 -0.07 13.10
N ALA A 5 -18.27 0.42 11.86
CA ALA A 5 -17.27 0.07 10.85
C ALA A 5 -15.94 0.81 11.11
N LEU A 6 -14.82 0.29 10.61
CA LEU A 6 -13.51 0.97 10.72
C LEU A 6 -13.50 2.34 10.03
N SER A 7 -14.39 2.57 9.05
CA SER A 7 -14.52 3.87 8.38
C SER A 7 -14.86 5.01 9.35
N HIS A 8 -15.64 4.74 10.40
CA HIS A 8 -15.90 5.73 11.45
C HIS A 8 -14.62 6.16 12.17
N TRP A 9 -13.77 5.19 12.53
CA TRP A 9 -12.51 5.49 13.21
C TRP A 9 -11.52 6.21 12.30
N ALA A 10 -11.54 5.90 11.00
CA ALA A 10 -10.77 6.64 10.02
C ALA A 10 -11.22 8.10 9.93
N ASP A 11 -12.54 8.34 9.79
CA ASP A 11 -13.11 9.69 9.73
C ASP A 11 -12.81 10.48 11.03
N ALA A 12 -12.96 9.84 12.19
CA ALA A 12 -12.64 10.46 13.49
C ALA A 12 -11.14 10.77 13.66
N CYS A 13 -10.27 9.92 13.12
CA CYS A 13 -8.82 10.14 13.10
C CYS A 13 -8.48 11.34 12.21
N HIS A 14 -9.03 11.39 10.99
CA HIS A 14 -8.83 12.50 10.05
C HIS A 14 -9.36 13.83 10.58
N ALA A 15 -10.51 13.82 11.27
CA ALA A 15 -11.07 15.02 11.91
C ALA A 15 -10.13 15.64 12.97
N GLN A 16 -9.20 14.84 13.52
CA GLN A 16 -8.18 15.29 14.47
C GLN A 16 -6.82 15.58 13.79
N GLY A 17 -6.76 15.56 12.46
CA GLY A 17 -5.51 15.74 11.69
C GLY A 17 -4.60 14.50 11.68
N GLY A 18 -5.13 13.34 12.11
CA GLY A 18 -4.38 12.09 12.17
C GLY A 18 -4.13 11.44 10.80
N THR A 19 -3.36 10.35 10.81
CA THR A 19 -3.05 9.53 9.62
C THR A 19 -3.54 8.11 9.87
N VAL A 20 -4.31 7.56 8.93
CA VAL A 20 -4.94 6.24 9.02
C VAL A 20 -4.12 5.21 8.27
N ILE A 21 -3.52 4.29 9.01
CA ILE A 21 -2.75 3.17 8.46
C ILE A 21 -3.57 1.89 8.62
N ILE A 22 -3.72 1.11 7.56
CA ILE A 22 -4.28 -0.25 7.65
C ILE A 22 -3.15 -1.20 8.07
N PRO A 23 -3.17 -1.77 9.29
CA PRO A 23 -2.13 -2.68 9.76
C PRO A 23 -2.24 -4.05 9.05
N HIS A 24 -1.13 -4.79 9.04
CA HIS A 24 -1.01 -6.19 8.60
C HIS A 24 -1.81 -6.57 7.33
N PHE A 25 -1.84 -5.65 6.36
CA PHE A 25 -2.49 -5.86 5.07
C PHE A 25 -1.80 -7.01 4.31
N PRO A 26 -2.54 -7.89 3.59
CA PRO A 26 -3.95 -7.82 3.22
C PRO A 26 -4.87 -8.72 4.06
N ASN A 27 -4.48 -9.16 5.26
CA ASN A 27 -5.29 -10.13 6.03
C ASN A 27 -5.77 -9.50 7.35
N PRO A 28 -7.08 -9.20 7.49
CA PRO A 28 -8.17 -9.34 6.51
C PRO A 28 -8.16 -8.25 5.41
N ASN A 29 -8.80 -8.49 4.25
CA ASN A 29 -8.87 -7.55 3.11
C ASN A 29 -10.26 -6.89 2.90
N CYS A 30 -11.28 -7.30 3.69
CA CYS A 30 -12.68 -6.87 3.54
C CYS A 30 -12.87 -5.35 3.72
N GLU A 31 -12.86 -4.85 4.95
CA GLU A 31 -12.96 -3.40 5.22
C GLU A 31 -11.81 -2.58 4.62
N PRO A 32 -10.56 -3.06 4.54
CA PRO A 32 -9.51 -2.33 3.81
C PRO A 32 -9.89 -1.92 2.38
N ALA A 33 -10.65 -2.74 1.65
CA ALA A 33 -11.16 -2.35 0.33
C ALA A 33 -12.09 -1.13 0.42
N VAL A 34 -12.94 -1.05 1.44
CA VAL A 34 -13.82 0.09 1.71
C VAL A 34 -12.99 1.35 2.03
N LEU A 35 -12.00 1.23 2.91
CA LEU A 35 -11.18 2.38 3.29
C LEU A 35 -10.32 2.90 2.12
N VAL A 36 -9.73 2.01 1.31
CA VAL A 36 -8.94 2.42 0.15
C VAL A 36 -9.82 3.07 -0.93
N THR A 37 -10.99 2.51 -1.22
CA THR A 37 -11.89 3.02 -2.27
C THR A 37 -12.49 4.38 -1.94
N THR A 38 -12.74 4.63 -0.66
CA THR A 38 -13.32 5.88 -0.17
C THR A 38 -12.26 6.92 0.20
N GLY A 39 -10.97 6.62 0.04
CA GLY A 39 -9.88 7.54 0.36
C GLY A 39 -9.63 7.72 1.86
N ARG A 40 -10.13 6.81 2.70
CA ARG A 40 -9.97 6.82 4.15
C ARG A 40 -8.67 6.18 4.64
N ALA A 41 -8.04 5.33 3.83
CA ALA A 41 -6.72 4.76 4.14
C ALA A 41 -5.60 5.64 3.57
N ASP A 42 -4.70 6.11 4.44
CA ASP A 42 -3.52 6.90 4.06
C ASP A 42 -2.30 6.05 3.72
N ALA A 43 -2.22 4.82 4.23
CA ALA A 43 -1.16 3.87 3.91
C ALA A 43 -1.56 2.42 4.24
N LEU A 44 -0.90 1.45 3.61
CA LEU A 44 -1.05 0.03 3.89
C LEU A 44 0.25 -0.52 4.51
N GLU A 45 0.12 -1.17 5.67
CA GLU A 45 1.23 -1.83 6.33
C GLU A 45 1.50 -3.21 5.76
N MET A 46 2.73 -3.46 5.33
CA MET A 46 3.20 -4.77 4.92
C MET A 46 3.89 -5.49 6.08
N ALA A 47 3.17 -6.41 6.72
CA ALA A 47 3.70 -7.23 7.80
C ALA A 47 4.45 -8.50 7.33
N ALA A 48 4.44 -8.81 6.03
CA ALA A 48 5.15 -9.96 5.47
C ALA A 48 5.55 -9.75 4.00
N CYS A 49 6.70 -10.32 3.61
CA CYS A 49 7.25 -10.27 2.24
C CYS A 49 6.93 -11.55 1.47
N GLY A 50 5.66 -11.73 1.12
CA GLY A 50 5.20 -12.86 0.33
C GLY A 50 4.58 -12.44 -1.01
N LEU A 51 4.53 -13.38 -1.95
CA LEU A 51 3.91 -13.15 -3.26
C LEU A 51 2.45 -12.69 -3.13
N TYR A 52 1.71 -13.23 -2.16
CA TYR A 52 0.33 -12.86 -1.89
C TYR A 52 0.21 -11.40 -1.44
N GLN A 53 1.01 -10.97 -0.46
CA GLN A 53 1.00 -9.59 0.05
C GLN A 53 1.34 -8.58 -1.05
N HIS A 54 2.36 -8.87 -1.86
CA HIS A 54 2.72 -8.01 -2.99
C HIS A 54 1.62 -7.98 -4.05
N ARG A 55 1.01 -9.13 -4.37
CA ARG A 55 -0.09 -9.18 -5.34
C ARG A 55 -1.28 -8.33 -4.88
N GLU A 56 -1.69 -8.46 -3.62
CA GLU A 56 -2.80 -7.68 -3.10
C GLU A 56 -2.49 -6.19 -3.10
N TYR A 57 -1.28 -5.80 -2.70
CA TYR A 57 -0.88 -4.39 -2.77
C TYR A 57 -0.89 -3.86 -4.21
N TYR A 58 -0.31 -4.62 -5.15
CA TYR A 58 -0.25 -4.23 -6.55
C TYR A 58 -1.61 -4.21 -7.24
N ARG A 59 -2.61 -4.99 -6.79
CA ARG A 59 -3.98 -4.88 -7.26
C ARG A 59 -4.50 -3.45 -7.07
N TYR A 60 -4.44 -2.92 -5.86
CA TYR A 60 -4.91 -1.56 -5.57
C TYR A 60 -4.18 -0.51 -6.43
N LEU A 61 -2.85 -0.62 -6.57
CA LEU A 61 -2.08 0.27 -7.44
C LEU A 61 -2.47 0.16 -8.92
N ASN A 62 -2.67 -1.06 -9.44
CA ASN A 62 -3.07 -1.32 -10.82
C ASN A 62 -4.50 -0.85 -11.10
N CYS A 63 -5.35 -0.81 -10.08
CA CYS A 63 -6.66 -0.17 -10.15
C CYS A 63 -6.59 1.35 -9.89
N GLY A 64 -5.40 1.97 -9.91
CA GLY A 64 -5.23 3.42 -9.84
C GLY A 64 -5.35 4.05 -8.45
N TYR A 65 -5.43 3.25 -7.39
CA TYR A 65 -5.41 3.78 -6.02
C TYR A 65 -3.97 4.11 -5.62
N ARG A 66 -3.72 5.37 -5.27
CA ARG A 66 -2.42 5.85 -4.80
C ARG A 66 -2.30 5.65 -3.30
N VAL A 67 -1.91 4.44 -2.89
CA VAL A 67 -1.79 4.12 -1.46
C VAL A 67 -0.33 3.80 -1.12
N PRO A 68 0.32 4.61 -0.27
CA PRO A 68 1.66 4.35 0.26
C PRO A 68 1.81 2.99 0.94
N LEU A 69 3.02 2.45 0.88
CA LEU A 69 3.42 1.28 1.63
C LEU A 69 4.22 1.67 2.88
N VAL A 70 3.85 1.09 4.02
CA VAL A 70 4.54 1.27 5.30
C VAL A 70 4.82 -0.09 5.94
N GLY A 71 5.59 -0.10 7.01
CA GLY A 71 5.86 -1.29 7.81
C GLY A 71 6.11 -0.97 9.27
N GLY A 72 5.61 -1.86 10.13
CA GLY A 72 5.82 -1.87 11.56
C GLY A 72 6.09 -3.29 12.04
N THR A 73 6.76 -3.40 13.19
CA THR A 73 7.16 -4.70 13.73
C THR A 73 5.98 -5.51 14.26
N ASP A 74 4.94 -4.86 14.80
CA ASP A 74 3.87 -5.53 15.57
C ASP A 74 4.44 -6.44 16.67
N LYS A 75 5.17 -5.83 17.62
CA LYS A 75 5.88 -6.54 18.68
C LYS A 75 4.90 -6.94 19.79
N MET A 76 4.63 -8.25 19.89
CA MET A 76 3.73 -8.81 20.92
C MET A 76 4.46 -9.58 22.04
N THR A 77 5.73 -9.94 21.82
CA THR A 77 6.51 -10.81 22.73
C THR A 77 7.95 -10.30 22.88
N SER A 78 8.68 -10.79 23.89
CA SER A 78 10.06 -10.34 24.19
C SER A 78 11.13 -10.85 23.22
N ASP A 79 10.83 -11.91 22.48
CA ASP A 79 11.68 -12.51 21.44
C ASP A 79 11.53 -11.85 20.06
N VAL A 80 10.77 -10.75 19.98
CA VAL A 80 10.64 -9.90 18.79
C VAL A 80 11.34 -8.56 19.05
N PRO A 81 12.50 -8.30 18.45
CA PRO A 81 13.18 -7.00 18.53
C PRO A 81 12.33 -5.85 17.98
N VAL A 82 12.28 -4.72 18.71
CA VAL A 82 11.61 -3.49 18.26
C VAL A 82 12.30 -2.96 17.00
N GLY A 83 11.52 -2.63 15.98
CA GLY A 83 12.02 -2.06 14.74
C GLY A 83 12.69 -3.07 13.81
N ILE A 84 12.34 -4.36 13.90
CA ILE A 84 12.65 -5.31 12.81
C ILE A 84 12.11 -4.78 11.48
N TYR A 85 10.82 -4.41 11.43
CA TYR A 85 10.21 -3.75 10.29
C TYR A 85 10.02 -2.28 10.61
N ARG A 86 10.46 -1.43 9.69
CA ARG A 86 10.43 0.03 9.82
C ARG A 86 9.88 0.67 8.57
N THR A 87 9.22 1.78 8.79
CA THR A 87 8.92 2.78 7.76
C THR A 87 9.98 3.85 7.82
N TYR A 88 10.68 4.06 6.71
CA TYR A 88 11.48 5.26 6.53
C TYR A 88 10.71 6.19 5.60
N ALA A 89 10.53 7.44 6.00
CA ALA A 89 9.89 8.47 5.20
C ALA A 89 10.92 9.56 4.88
N TYR A 90 10.97 10.00 3.63
CA TYR A 90 11.86 11.07 3.20
C TYR A 90 11.20 12.43 3.43
N VAL A 91 11.70 13.15 4.44
CA VAL A 91 11.43 14.57 4.66
C VAL A 91 12.53 15.37 3.94
N PRO A 92 12.17 16.27 3.01
CA PRO A 92 13.13 17.14 2.31
C PRO A 92 14.04 17.91 3.27
N GLU A 93 15.27 18.19 2.84
CA GLU A 93 16.27 18.88 3.68
C GLU A 93 15.88 20.32 4.05
N ASP A 94 15.01 20.95 3.26
CA ASP A 94 14.45 22.27 3.49
C ASP A 94 13.19 22.26 4.39
N GLU A 95 12.76 21.08 4.85
CA GLU A 95 11.66 20.91 5.81
C GLU A 95 12.20 20.46 7.18
N GLU A 96 11.63 21.00 8.26
CA GLU A 96 11.98 20.56 9.62
C GLU A 96 11.57 19.10 9.84
N PHE A 97 12.43 18.29 10.47
CA PHE A 97 12.05 16.96 10.93
C PHE A 97 11.16 17.04 12.17
N ASN A 98 9.85 17.07 11.94
CA ASN A 98 8.81 17.03 12.96
C ASN A 98 7.70 16.01 12.58
N TYR A 99 6.78 15.74 13.52
CA TYR A 99 5.72 14.74 13.34
C TYR A 99 4.82 15.04 12.13
N GLU A 100 4.42 16.31 11.95
CA GLU A 100 3.53 16.73 10.88
C GLU A 100 4.17 16.54 9.50
N ASN A 101 5.41 16.98 9.33
CA ASN A 101 6.17 16.82 8.08
C ASN A 101 6.46 15.34 7.79
N TRP A 102 6.74 14.54 8.82
CA TRP A 102 6.89 13.09 8.65
C TRP A 102 5.57 12.43 8.19
N CYS A 103 4.43 12.74 8.81
CA CYS A 103 3.13 12.26 8.39
C CYS A 103 2.78 12.71 6.96
N ARG A 104 3.12 13.95 6.58
CA ARG A 104 2.96 14.44 5.20
C ARG A 104 3.80 13.62 4.22
N ALA A 105 5.06 13.31 4.56
CA ALA A 105 5.92 12.47 3.73
C ALA A 105 5.37 11.05 3.57
N VAL A 106 4.79 10.47 4.64
CA VAL A 106 4.11 9.17 4.59
C VAL A 106 2.91 9.21 3.65
N ARG A 107 1.99 10.16 3.82
CA ARG A 107 0.81 10.33 2.95
C ARG A 107 1.18 10.60 1.48
N ALA A 108 2.29 11.31 1.25
CA ALA A 108 2.83 11.54 -0.09
C ALA A 108 3.49 10.29 -0.70
N GLY A 109 3.56 9.17 0.03
CA GLY A 109 4.16 7.95 -0.46
C GLY A 109 5.69 8.00 -0.56
N ARG A 110 6.35 8.94 0.12
CA ARG A 110 7.82 9.06 0.13
C ARG A 110 8.47 8.05 1.08
N THR A 111 8.04 6.79 1.00
CA THR A 111 8.33 5.78 2.01
C THR A 111 9.05 4.55 1.45
N ILE A 112 9.85 3.92 2.30
CA ILE A 112 10.28 2.53 2.13
C ILE A 112 9.85 1.71 3.36
N VAL A 113 9.39 0.50 3.12
CA VAL A 113 9.31 -0.54 4.16
C VAL A 113 10.61 -1.33 4.15
N SER A 114 11.20 -1.52 5.33
CA SER A 114 12.48 -2.18 5.48
C SER A 114 12.48 -3.14 6.65
N GLY A 115 12.89 -4.38 6.36
CA GLY A 115 13.30 -5.41 7.30
C GLY A 115 14.81 -5.50 7.45
N GLY A 116 15.54 -4.39 7.33
CA GLY A 116 17.00 -4.35 7.44
C GLY A 116 17.67 -3.58 6.30
N PRO A 117 17.41 -3.93 5.02
CA PRO A 117 17.98 -3.21 3.88
C PRO A 117 17.40 -1.80 3.73
N ILE A 118 18.22 -0.82 3.41
CA ILE A 118 17.81 0.53 3.02
C ILE A 118 17.86 0.64 1.50
N LEU A 119 16.74 1.06 0.92
CA LEU A 119 16.59 1.27 -0.52
C LEU A 119 16.67 2.74 -0.88
N ARG A 120 17.35 3.05 -1.98
CA ARG A 120 17.20 4.28 -2.73
C ARG A 120 16.68 3.92 -4.12
N PHE A 121 15.77 4.73 -4.65
CA PHE A 121 15.20 4.51 -5.97
C PHE A 121 14.85 5.85 -6.62
N ALA A 122 15.23 6.02 -7.87
CA ALA A 122 14.91 7.20 -8.67
C ALA A 122 14.61 6.83 -10.13
N VAL A 123 13.79 7.64 -10.78
CA VAL A 123 13.42 7.52 -12.20
C VAL A 123 13.58 8.89 -12.85
N ASN A 124 14.55 9.05 -13.75
CA ASN A 124 14.92 10.37 -14.31
C ASN A 124 15.09 11.47 -13.24
N GLY A 125 15.62 11.12 -12.06
CA GLY A 125 15.77 12.03 -10.92
C GLY A 125 14.52 12.24 -10.06
N ALA A 126 13.34 11.79 -10.50
CA ALA A 126 12.14 11.77 -9.66
C ALA A 126 12.29 10.73 -8.54
N GLY A 127 11.87 11.09 -7.33
CA GLY A 127 11.99 10.27 -6.13
C GLY A 127 10.73 9.44 -5.84
N ILE A 128 10.85 8.57 -4.83
CA ILE A 128 9.77 7.73 -4.32
C ILE A 128 8.56 8.61 -3.92
N GLY A 129 7.36 8.28 -4.40
CA GLY A 129 6.13 9.05 -4.18
C GLY A 129 5.83 10.08 -5.27
N ASP A 130 6.81 10.46 -6.10
CA ASP A 130 6.61 11.47 -7.14
C ASP A 130 5.81 10.93 -8.33
N THR A 131 5.28 11.85 -9.14
CA THR A 131 4.70 11.56 -10.46
C THR A 131 5.58 12.20 -11.54
N LEU A 132 6.22 11.36 -12.37
CA LEU A 132 7.02 11.79 -13.51
C LEU A 132 6.13 11.92 -14.77
N PRO A 133 5.96 13.11 -15.36
CA PRO A 133 5.25 13.27 -16.61
C PRO A 133 6.11 12.89 -17.83
N LEU A 134 5.49 12.22 -18.80
CA LEU A 134 6.01 11.92 -20.13
C LEU A 134 5.05 12.47 -21.20
N PRO A 135 5.56 12.85 -22.39
CA PRO A 135 4.73 13.32 -23.48
C PRO A 135 3.74 12.26 -23.97
N ALA A 136 2.74 12.70 -24.74
CA ALA A 136 1.87 11.79 -25.46
C ALA A 136 2.71 10.86 -26.37
N GLY A 137 2.49 9.54 -26.26
CA GLY A 137 3.31 8.51 -26.93
C GLY A 137 4.41 7.90 -26.05
N GLY A 138 4.62 8.42 -24.85
CA GLY A 138 5.55 7.85 -23.87
C GLY A 138 7.01 8.18 -24.16
N GLY A 139 7.92 7.34 -23.68
CA GLY A 139 9.35 7.54 -23.83
C GLY A 139 10.19 6.46 -23.14
N THR A 140 11.49 6.73 -23.03
CA THR A 140 12.42 5.93 -22.23
C THR A 140 12.75 6.67 -20.95
N VAL A 141 12.75 5.95 -19.83
CA VAL A 141 13.17 6.46 -18.54
C VAL A 141 14.40 5.71 -18.04
N GLU A 142 15.33 6.43 -17.44
CA GLU A 142 16.47 5.87 -16.73
C GLU A 142 16.07 5.61 -15.29
N VAL A 143 16.26 4.38 -14.83
CA VAL A 143 16.00 3.98 -13.45
C VAL A 143 17.31 3.63 -12.76
N GLU A 144 17.42 4.02 -11.50
CA GLU A 144 18.56 3.69 -10.65
C GLU A 144 18.06 3.31 -9.26
N ALA A 145 18.52 2.14 -8.78
CA ALA A 145 18.21 1.66 -7.44
C ALA A 145 19.48 1.16 -6.74
N THR A 146 19.61 1.46 -5.46
CA THR A 146 20.62 0.89 -4.58
C THR A 146 19.98 0.28 -3.36
N ALA A 147 20.55 -0.82 -2.89
CA ALA A 147 20.16 -1.49 -1.66
C ALA A 147 21.40 -1.68 -0.79
N GLU A 148 21.33 -1.28 0.47
CA GLU A 148 22.41 -1.45 1.45
C GLU A 148 21.88 -2.12 2.71
N SER A 149 22.57 -3.14 3.22
CA SER A 149 22.07 -3.94 4.34
C SER A 149 23.17 -4.48 5.22
N ILE A 150 22.90 -4.52 6.52
CA ILE A 150 23.72 -5.24 7.51
C ILE A 150 23.45 -6.75 7.50
N PHE A 151 22.46 -7.22 6.74
CA PHE A 151 22.15 -8.63 6.45
C PHE A 151 22.50 -8.94 4.98
N PRO A 152 22.86 -10.19 4.63
CA PRO A 152 23.11 -10.53 3.23
C PRO A 152 21.81 -10.35 2.43
N ILE A 153 21.91 -9.62 1.33
CA ILE A 153 20.86 -9.48 0.32
C ILE A 153 21.37 -10.04 -1.00
N HIS A 154 20.46 -10.61 -1.79
CA HIS A 154 20.84 -11.37 -2.98
C HIS A 154 20.21 -10.82 -4.24
N THR A 155 19.07 -10.15 -4.14
CA THR A 155 18.30 -9.74 -5.31
C THR A 155 17.82 -8.31 -5.12
N LEU A 156 17.98 -7.48 -6.15
CA LEU A 156 17.40 -6.15 -6.26
C LEU A 156 16.64 -6.08 -7.59
N GLN A 157 15.35 -5.74 -7.52
CA GLN A 157 14.42 -5.75 -8.65
C GLN A 157 13.74 -4.39 -8.82
N ILE A 158 13.52 -4.00 -10.07
CA ILE A 158 12.56 -2.96 -10.45
C ILE A 158 11.28 -3.64 -10.93
N VAL A 159 10.15 -3.20 -10.38
CA VAL A 159 8.81 -3.71 -10.68
C VAL A 159 8.01 -2.63 -11.39
N GLN A 160 7.37 -2.98 -12.50
CA GLN A 160 6.43 -2.16 -13.25
C GLN A 160 5.07 -2.85 -13.30
N GLN A 161 4.03 -2.24 -12.72
CA GLN A 161 2.67 -2.80 -12.70
C GLN A 161 2.61 -4.29 -12.28
N GLY A 162 3.41 -4.65 -11.27
CA GLY A 162 3.49 -6.00 -10.71
C GLY A 162 4.41 -6.98 -11.45
N ARG A 163 5.09 -6.56 -12.52
CA ARG A 163 6.06 -7.38 -13.27
C ARG A 163 7.48 -6.90 -13.03
N VAL A 164 8.42 -7.81 -12.80
CA VAL A 164 9.85 -7.47 -12.73
C VAL A 164 10.34 -7.12 -14.13
N VAL A 165 10.88 -5.91 -14.29
CA VAL A 165 11.35 -5.38 -15.59
C VAL A 165 12.86 -5.18 -15.66
N ALA A 166 13.53 -5.14 -14.52
CA ALA A 166 14.99 -5.18 -14.41
C ALA A 166 15.38 -5.83 -13.08
N ALA A 167 16.52 -6.51 -13.04
CA ALA A 167 17.02 -7.13 -11.82
C ALA A 167 18.56 -7.23 -11.84
N THR A 168 19.15 -7.26 -10.65
CA THR A 168 20.52 -7.73 -10.43
C THR A 168 20.50 -8.74 -9.29
N GLU A 169 21.42 -9.71 -9.35
CA GLU A 169 21.52 -10.76 -8.34
C GLU A 169 22.97 -11.02 -7.93
N GLU A 170 23.16 -11.39 -6.67
CA GLU A 170 24.39 -11.94 -6.14
C GLU A 170 24.15 -13.22 -5.36
N ALA A 171 24.51 -14.35 -5.98
CA ALA A 171 24.20 -15.68 -5.46
C ALA A 171 24.80 -15.93 -4.05
N LYS A 172 26.00 -15.39 -3.79
CA LYS A 172 26.69 -15.52 -2.49
C LYS A 172 26.19 -14.54 -1.43
N GLY A 173 25.30 -13.63 -1.79
CA GLY A 173 24.85 -12.53 -0.95
C GLY A 173 25.85 -11.39 -0.93
N ALA A 174 25.32 -10.16 -0.87
CA ALA A 174 26.08 -8.93 -0.82
C ALA A 174 25.56 -8.03 0.31
N ARG A 175 26.37 -7.04 0.70
CA ARG A 175 25.95 -5.95 1.61
C ARG A 175 25.42 -4.74 0.87
N ARG A 176 25.74 -4.65 -0.42
CA ARG A 176 25.31 -3.59 -1.33
C ARG A 176 24.98 -4.18 -2.69
N LEU A 177 23.85 -3.78 -3.26
CA LEU A 177 23.47 -4.04 -4.64
C LEU A 177 23.17 -2.70 -5.33
N HIS A 178 23.48 -2.62 -6.62
CA HIS A 178 23.20 -1.46 -7.44
C HIS A 178 22.66 -1.94 -8.79
N LEU A 179 21.56 -1.33 -9.24
CA LEU A 179 20.90 -1.62 -10.50
C LEU A 179 20.61 -0.32 -11.23
N LYS A 180 21.05 -0.24 -12.49
CA LYS A 180 20.70 0.83 -13.43
C LYS A 180 20.16 0.24 -14.72
N ALA A 181 19.07 0.78 -15.24
CA ALA A 181 18.46 0.30 -16.49
C ALA A 181 17.71 1.40 -17.23
N SER A 182 17.56 1.25 -18.54
CA SER A 182 16.70 2.07 -19.39
C SER A 182 15.41 1.31 -19.67
N LEU A 183 14.25 1.89 -19.33
CA LEU A 183 12.95 1.25 -19.47
C LEU A 183 12.06 2.03 -20.45
N LYS A 184 11.44 1.33 -21.41
CA LYS A 184 10.43 1.91 -22.29
C LYS A 184 9.08 1.98 -21.58
N VAL A 185 8.45 3.15 -21.58
CA VAL A 185 7.13 3.41 -20.99
C VAL A 185 6.25 4.08 -22.03
N ASP A 186 5.19 3.40 -22.44
CA ASP A 186 4.27 3.84 -23.50
C ASP A 186 2.88 4.24 -22.98
N ARG A 187 2.60 4.00 -21.69
CA ARG A 187 1.32 4.27 -21.02
C ARG A 187 1.53 4.59 -19.56
N HIS A 188 0.49 5.10 -18.89
CA HIS A 188 0.49 5.29 -17.45
C HIS A 188 0.95 4.01 -16.74
N THR A 189 1.81 4.18 -15.74
CA THR A 189 2.33 3.06 -14.95
C THR A 189 2.80 3.56 -13.60
N TRP A 190 3.15 2.63 -12.72
CA TRP A 190 3.99 2.88 -11.56
C TRP A 190 5.22 1.99 -11.63
N LEU A 191 6.30 2.44 -11.00
CA LEU A 191 7.54 1.70 -10.77
C LEU A 191 7.84 1.60 -9.28
N ALA A 192 8.38 0.49 -8.83
CA ALA A 192 8.88 0.33 -7.46
C ALA A 192 10.18 -0.47 -7.45
N ALA A 193 11.03 -0.24 -6.46
CA ALA A 193 12.21 -1.07 -6.21
C ALA A 193 11.96 -1.99 -5.01
N ARG A 194 12.49 -3.20 -5.07
CA ARG A 194 12.43 -4.16 -3.96
C ARG A 194 13.68 -5.02 -3.90
N CYS A 195 14.11 -5.37 -2.69
CA CYS A 195 15.25 -6.26 -2.48
C CYS A 195 14.98 -7.31 -1.41
N GLY A 196 15.69 -8.43 -1.48
CA GLY A 196 15.53 -9.52 -0.53
C GLY A 196 16.56 -10.63 -0.72
N GLY A 197 16.19 -11.81 -0.26
CA GLY A 197 16.95 -13.05 -0.45
C GLY A 197 16.97 -13.54 -1.90
N PRO A 198 17.53 -14.74 -2.12
CA PRO A 198 17.65 -15.32 -3.46
C PRO A 198 16.30 -15.38 -4.17
N ASN A 199 16.26 -15.00 -5.46
CA ASN A 199 15.02 -14.91 -6.24
C ASN A 199 13.92 -14.06 -5.58
N TYR A 200 14.32 -13.06 -4.78
CA TYR A 200 13.40 -12.24 -3.95
C TYR A 200 12.57 -13.07 -2.95
N THR A 201 13.17 -14.08 -2.33
CA THR A 201 12.58 -14.82 -1.20
C THR A 201 12.97 -14.18 0.14
N ALA A 202 12.13 -14.32 1.16
CA ALA A 202 12.43 -13.83 2.50
C ALA A 202 13.50 -14.70 3.18
N VAL A 203 14.70 -14.13 3.45
CA VAL A 203 15.67 -14.73 4.38
C VAL A 203 15.21 -14.39 5.80
N PRO A 204 14.97 -15.37 6.69
CA PRO A 204 14.38 -15.07 8.00
C PRO A 204 15.36 -14.36 8.93
N HIS A 205 14.85 -13.39 9.67
CA HIS A 205 15.43 -12.90 10.93
C HIS A 205 15.41 -13.99 11.99
N HIS A 206 16.28 -13.85 12.98
CA HIS A 206 16.29 -14.67 14.18
C HIS A 206 15.34 -14.11 15.25
N ASP A 207 14.07 -13.91 14.91
CA ASP A 207 13.00 -13.55 15.85
C ASP A 207 11.99 -14.69 15.99
N GLY A 208 11.07 -14.57 16.96
CA GLY A 208 10.04 -15.59 17.21
C GLY A 208 9.14 -15.91 16.01
N TRP A 209 9.03 -14.97 15.05
CA TRP A 209 8.13 -15.09 13.89
C TRP A 209 8.87 -15.40 12.60
N ARG A 210 10.22 -15.47 12.62
CA ARG A 210 11.08 -15.65 11.44
C ARG A 210 10.77 -14.67 10.32
N ARG A 211 10.55 -13.40 10.66
CA ARG A 211 10.22 -12.34 9.71
C ARG A 211 11.30 -12.21 8.63
N GLY A 212 10.93 -11.92 7.38
CA GLY A 212 11.90 -11.81 6.29
C GLY A 212 12.79 -10.56 6.34
N VAL A 213 14.05 -10.69 5.93
CA VAL A 213 14.96 -9.61 5.53
C VAL A 213 14.60 -9.20 4.10
N PHE A 214 13.95 -8.06 3.95
CA PHE A 214 13.58 -7.50 2.65
C PHE A 214 13.41 -5.99 2.75
N ALA A 215 13.30 -5.31 1.62
CA ALA A 215 12.78 -3.95 1.57
C ALA A 215 11.98 -3.74 0.29
N HIS A 216 11.03 -2.81 0.34
CA HIS A 216 10.19 -2.43 -0.79
C HIS A 216 9.88 -0.93 -0.71
N THR A 217 9.98 -0.22 -1.84
CA THR A 217 9.62 1.20 -1.90
C THR A 217 8.11 1.37 -2.08
N SER A 218 7.56 2.49 -1.64
CA SER A 218 6.36 3.03 -2.28
C SER A 218 6.62 3.31 -3.78
N PRO A 219 5.58 3.53 -4.60
CA PRO A 219 5.76 3.65 -6.04
C PRO A 219 6.26 5.05 -6.45
N ILE A 220 6.94 5.10 -7.59
CA ILE A 220 7.08 6.29 -8.42
C ILE A 220 6.08 6.14 -9.55
N TYR A 221 5.23 7.15 -9.77
CA TYR A 221 4.20 7.11 -10.80
C TYR A 221 4.74 7.72 -12.09
N ILE A 222 4.36 7.17 -13.25
CA ILE A 222 4.72 7.73 -14.56
C ILE A 222 3.44 8.05 -15.32
N ALA A 223 3.20 9.33 -15.56
CA ALA A 223 2.03 9.84 -16.27
C ALA A 223 2.37 10.04 -17.74
N VAL A 224 1.61 9.45 -18.67
CA VAL A 224 1.88 9.55 -20.12
C VAL A 224 0.76 10.33 -20.79
N GLY A 225 1.08 11.48 -21.38
CA GLY A 225 0.11 12.24 -22.18
C GLY A 225 -1.02 12.91 -21.39
N GLY A 226 -0.86 13.11 -20.08
CA GLY A 226 -1.86 13.78 -19.23
C GLY A 226 -1.69 13.43 -17.75
N GLU A 227 -2.73 13.72 -16.97
CA GLU A 227 -2.81 13.33 -15.56
C GLU A 227 -2.71 11.82 -15.41
N TRP A 228 -2.02 11.36 -14.36
CA TRP A 228 -1.83 9.94 -14.13
C TRP A 228 -3.14 9.27 -13.72
N TRP A 229 -3.44 8.14 -14.35
CA TRP A 229 -4.51 7.25 -13.91
C TRP A 229 -4.19 5.80 -14.30
N LEU A 230 -4.77 4.86 -13.57
CA LEU A 230 -4.83 3.45 -13.93
C LEU A 230 -6.20 2.89 -13.58
N PHE A 231 -6.58 1.82 -14.26
CA PHE A 231 -7.79 1.08 -13.98
C PHE A 231 -7.60 -0.37 -14.42
N ASP A 232 -8.03 -1.30 -13.57
CA ASP A 232 -8.00 -2.73 -13.85
C ASP A 232 -9.38 -3.31 -13.51
N ARG A 233 -10.10 -3.78 -14.54
CA ARG A 233 -11.48 -4.25 -14.39
C ARG A 233 -11.59 -5.43 -13.43
N ASP A 234 -10.68 -6.40 -13.55
CA ASP A 234 -10.68 -7.60 -12.73
C ASP A 234 -10.43 -7.26 -11.26
N THR A 235 -9.57 -6.28 -10.98
CA THR A 235 -9.36 -5.77 -9.63
C THR A 235 -10.56 -4.98 -9.12
N ALA A 236 -11.18 -4.13 -9.94
CA ALA A 236 -12.40 -3.42 -9.54
C ALA A 236 -13.51 -4.41 -9.15
N GLN A 237 -13.72 -5.46 -9.95
CA GLN A 237 -14.67 -6.53 -9.63
C GLN A 237 -14.29 -7.29 -8.36
N TYR A 238 -13.01 -7.62 -8.19
CA TYR A 238 -12.50 -8.26 -6.97
C TYR A 238 -12.77 -7.41 -5.72
N MET A 239 -12.54 -6.10 -5.80
CA MET A 239 -12.80 -5.17 -4.70
C MET A 239 -14.30 -5.07 -4.40
N LEU A 240 -15.17 -5.03 -5.42
CA LEU A 240 -16.62 -5.12 -5.25
C LEU A 240 -17.01 -6.40 -4.51
N THR A 241 -16.48 -7.56 -4.90
CA THR A 241 -16.73 -8.83 -4.20
C THR A 241 -16.34 -8.78 -2.72
N LEU A 242 -15.19 -8.16 -2.38
CA LEU A 242 -14.78 -7.99 -0.99
C LEU A 242 -15.75 -7.11 -0.20
N ILE A 243 -16.16 -5.98 -0.79
CA ILE A 243 -17.06 -5.00 -0.16
C ILE A 243 -18.46 -5.61 0.03
N GLU A 244 -18.99 -6.29 -0.99
CA GLU A 244 -20.27 -7.01 -0.93
C GLU A 244 -20.24 -8.14 0.10
N GLY A 245 -19.11 -8.85 0.21
CA GLY A 245 -18.89 -9.85 1.26
C GLY A 245 -18.99 -9.25 2.68
N GLY A 246 -18.43 -8.05 2.88
CA GLY A 246 -18.57 -7.32 4.14
C GLY A 246 -19.99 -6.86 4.44
N LEU A 247 -20.72 -6.38 3.43
CA LEU A 247 -22.15 -6.08 3.56
C LEU A 247 -22.96 -7.32 3.93
N ALA A 248 -22.71 -8.45 3.27
CA ALA A 248 -23.37 -9.70 3.59
C ALA A 248 -23.07 -10.14 5.02
N TYR A 249 -21.83 -10.00 5.49
CA TYR A 249 -21.46 -10.25 6.88
C TYR A 249 -22.25 -9.36 7.85
N ILE A 250 -22.31 -8.05 7.61
CA ILE A 250 -23.07 -7.10 8.43
C ILE A 250 -24.54 -7.50 8.54
N ARG A 251 -25.16 -7.83 7.40
CA ARG A 251 -26.59 -8.13 7.32
C ARG A 251 -26.99 -9.47 7.92
N HIS A 252 -26.11 -10.47 7.86
CA HIS A 252 -26.52 -11.86 8.06
C HIS A 252 -25.71 -12.63 9.11
N THR A 253 -24.58 -12.09 9.55
CA THR A 253 -23.64 -12.85 10.40
C THR A 253 -23.10 -12.06 11.59
N ALA A 254 -22.92 -10.74 11.43
CA ALA A 254 -22.39 -9.89 12.48
C ALA A 254 -23.26 -9.99 13.74
N PRO A 255 -22.68 -10.28 14.92
CA PRO A 255 -23.43 -10.25 16.17
C PRO A 255 -23.95 -8.83 16.42
N GLN A 256 -25.26 -8.67 16.55
CA GLN A 256 -25.91 -7.40 16.82
C GLN A 256 -26.76 -7.49 18.09
N HIS A 257 -26.80 -6.40 18.85
CA HIS A 257 -27.79 -6.25 19.91
C HIS A 257 -29.17 -6.06 19.26
N THR A 258 -30.23 -6.48 19.95
CA THR A 258 -31.57 -6.12 19.51
C THR A 258 -31.72 -4.59 19.57
N PRO A 259 -32.37 -3.94 18.58
CA PRO A 259 -32.44 -2.47 18.51
C PRO A 259 -33.00 -1.80 19.78
N SER A 260 -33.84 -2.49 20.56
CA SER A 260 -34.41 -1.98 21.80
C SER A 260 -33.58 -2.25 23.06
N ALA A 261 -32.49 -3.03 22.96
CA ALA A 261 -31.71 -3.44 24.13
C ALA A 261 -30.54 -2.50 24.46
N VAL A 262 -30.08 -1.72 23.47
CA VAL A 262 -28.95 -0.80 23.63
C VAL A 262 -29.18 0.48 22.85
N THR A 263 -28.56 1.58 23.28
CA THR A 263 -28.49 2.83 22.52
C THR A 263 -27.13 2.90 21.84
N PRO A 264 -27.05 2.90 20.49
CA PRO A 264 -25.77 2.98 19.80
C PRO A 264 -25.05 4.32 20.03
N HIS A 265 -23.73 4.28 20.17
CA HIS A 265 -22.90 5.48 20.41
C HIS A 265 -22.90 6.48 19.25
N HIS A 266 -23.23 6.04 18.02
CA HIS A 266 -23.29 6.92 16.84
C HIS A 266 -24.56 7.82 16.81
N GLY A 267 -25.53 7.58 17.70
CA GLY A 267 -26.70 8.45 17.86
C GLY A 267 -27.72 8.44 16.72
N GLU A 268 -27.60 7.51 15.77
CA GLU A 268 -28.57 7.36 14.66
C GLU A 268 -29.61 6.28 14.99
N GLU A 269 -30.85 6.46 14.51
CA GLU A 269 -31.96 5.53 14.77
C GLU A 269 -31.78 4.18 14.07
N ASP A 270 -31.26 4.17 12.85
CA ASP A 270 -31.03 2.96 12.06
C ASP A 270 -29.55 2.53 12.12
N HIS A 271 -29.27 1.66 13.10
CA HIS A 271 -27.93 1.12 13.30
C HIS A 271 -27.41 0.34 12.09
N LEU A 272 -28.28 -0.39 11.38
CA LEU A 272 -27.85 -1.20 10.24
C LEU A 272 -27.49 -0.29 9.06
N ALA A 273 -28.31 0.71 8.76
CA ALA A 273 -28.02 1.69 7.74
C ALA A 273 -26.71 2.47 8.04
N TYR A 274 -26.46 2.78 9.31
CA TYR A 274 -25.20 3.38 9.75
C TYR A 274 -23.99 2.48 9.42
N LEU A 275 -24.06 1.19 9.75
CA LEU A 275 -22.98 0.23 9.47
C LEU A 275 -22.75 0.01 7.97
N GLU A 276 -23.82 -0.01 7.17
CA GLU A 276 -23.74 -0.27 5.73
C GLU A 276 -23.25 0.94 4.91
N ARG A 277 -23.45 2.16 5.40
CA ARG A 277 -23.19 3.40 4.65
C ARG A 277 -21.78 3.46 4.02
N PRO A 278 -20.67 3.20 4.73
CA PRO A 278 -19.34 3.29 4.12
C PRO A 278 -19.12 2.28 2.98
N TYR A 279 -19.75 1.11 3.07
CA TYR A 279 -19.69 0.09 2.03
C TYR A 279 -20.46 0.52 0.77
N GLN A 280 -21.64 1.14 0.95
CA GLN A 280 -22.41 1.70 -0.16
C GLN A 280 -21.66 2.86 -0.84
N GLU A 281 -20.98 3.72 -0.07
CA GLU A 281 -20.09 4.76 -0.59
C GLU A 281 -18.95 4.17 -1.44
N ALA A 282 -18.34 3.08 -0.97
CA ALA A 282 -17.27 2.38 -1.67
C ALA A 282 -17.74 1.76 -3.00
N ILE A 283 -18.88 1.07 -3.01
CA ILE A 283 -19.50 0.53 -4.23
C ILE A 283 -19.76 1.65 -5.23
N ALA A 284 -20.39 2.74 -4.77
CA ALA A 284 -20.69 3.88 -5.62
C ALA A 284 -19.40 4.54 -6.16
N ALA A 285 -18.32 4.59 -5.37
CA ALA A 285 -17.03 5.11 -5.83
C ALA A 285 -16.41 4.26 -6.95
N ILE A 286 -16.47 2.93 -6.85
CA ILE A 286 -15.99 2.04 -7.91
C ILE A 286 -16.85 2.18 -9.17
N HIS A 287 -18.18 2.13 -9.05
CA HIS A 287 -19.10 2.27 -10.19
C HIS A 287 -18.92 3.62 -10.90
N ARG A 288 -18.74 4.73 -10.17
CA ARG A 288 -18.43 6.03 -10.78
C ARG A 288 -17.18 5.98 -11.66
N ARG A 289 -16.12 5.31 -11.20
CA ARG A 289 -14.89 5.15 -11.99
C ARG A 289 -15.11 4.27 -13.22
N MET A 290 -15.85 3.17 -13.08
CA MET A 290 -16.22 2.29 -14.21
C MET A 290 -17.02 3.06 -15.26
N HIS A 291 -18.02 3.84 -14.83
CA HIS A 291 -18.83 4.69 -15.70
C HIS A 291 -18.01 5.75 -16.44
N GLN A 292 -17.13 6.47 -15.74
CA GLN A 292 -16.24 7.49 -16.33
C GLN A 292 -15.32 6.92 -17.41
N LEU A 293 -14.95 5.65 -17.29
CA LEU A 293 -14.06 4.95 -18.22
C LEU A 293 -14.82 4.13 -19.28
N GLY A 294 -16.16 4.20 -19.31
CA GLY A 294 -16.99 3.46 -20.26
C GLY A 294 -16.94 1.94 -20.08
N VAL A 295 -16.63 1.46 -18.88
CA VAL A 295 -16.57 0.02 -18.55
C VAL A 295 -17.97 -0.46 -18.14
N GLU A 296 -18.45 -1.51 -18.79
CA GLU A 296 -19.72 -2.17 -18.45
C GLU A 296 -19.64 -2.83 -17.06
N HIS A 297 -20.63 -2.52 -16.22
CA HIS A 297 -20.74 -2.92 -14.81
C HIS A 297 -22.19 -3.01 -14.36
#